data_AF-A0AAW4SPG7-F1
#
_entry.id   AF-A0AAW4SPG7-F1
#
_cell.length_a   1.000
_cell.length_b   1.000
_cell.length_c   1.000
_cell.angle_alpha   90.00
_cell.angle_beta   90.00
_cell.angle_gamma   90.00
#
_symmetry.space_group_name_H-M   'P 1'
#
loop_
_entity.id
_entity.type
_entity.pdbx_description
1 polymer ?
#
loop_
_entity_poly.entity_id
_entity_poly.type
_entity_poly.pdbx_seq_one_letter_code
_entity_poly.pdbx_strand_id
1 'polypeptide(L)'
;MKKILLTSFIVALGLLGASCKDDNSTAGGGGEILPDQQVSCEIFMPTNGETVIISDKLIIRGEGTTNYGKIISAELKVGGEVITDISSVPFYYEYTFPKEAEPGKLKIELAVKGDHEGSALATITVTTELGDRPAPPQIGEDLTDTRDGNVYKTVQLADQLWMAENLRYLPEQNFDISSTDPKYYVMFDSDIKTELGKAYLKAYGAYYNLPAALQGETALGEDETRNIKGVCPDGWHIPSQKEWQTLSKYVLDSGMAAIMNDGQVDETAIAKALASTTMWMLPEYTEIEPQPTWVGVEMEKNNATLFNGLPIGFRACAGDEDWMHTCYSAGWWSSTAGVQMGPEFGITVRLWSDLHTFVTNAEFNPGVGLPVRCIKD
;
A
#
# COMPACT_ATOMS: atom_id res chain seq x y z
N MET A 1 -7.81 -3.93 -28.11
CA MET A 1 -8.68 -3.29 -29.13
C MET A 1 -10.09 -3.89 -29.07
N LYS A 2 -11.01 -3.21 -28.36
CA LYS A 2 -12.47 -3.22 -28.56
C LYS A 2 -12.97 -1.95 -27.86
N LYS A 3 -13.32 -0.92 -28.64
CA LYS A 3 -13.87 0.36 -28.14
C LYS A 3 -15.36 0.16 -27.91
N ILE A 4 -15.84 0.45 -26.70
CA ILE A 4 -17.28 0.57 -26.42
C ILE A 4 -17.65 2.04 -26.64
N LEU A 5 -18.53 2.28 -27.61
CA LEU A 5 -19.11 3.58 -27.93
C LEU A 5 -20.12 3.97 -26.84
N LEU A 6 -19.98 5.16 -26.24
CA LEU A 6 -21.10 5.85 -25.61
C LEU A 6 -21.97 6.49 -26.70
N THR A 7 -23.18 5.98 -26.87
CA THR A 7 -24.25 6.64 -27.64
C THR A 7 -25.08 7.53 -26.73
N SER A 8 -24.93 8.84 -26.90
CA SER A 8 -25.81 9.87 -26.35
C SER A 8 -27.15 9.87 -27.08
N PHE A 9 -28.25 9.62 -26.37
CA PHE A 9 -29.61 9.83 -26.90
C PHE A 9 -30.03 11.28 -26.67
N ILE A 10 -30.12 12.05 -27.76
CA ILE A 10 -30.77 13.36 -27.83
C ILE A 10 -32.26 13.09 -28.06
N VAL A 11 -33.11 13.50 -27.12
CA VAL A 11 -34.57 13.52 -27.32
C VAL A 11 -34.96 14.89 -27.87
N ALA A 12 -35.56 14.85 -29.07
CA ALA A 12 -36.00 16.00 -29.84
C ALA A 12 -37.22 16.69 -29.21
N LEU A 13 -37.12 18.01 -29.05
CA LEU A 13 -38.22 18.89 -28.66
C LEU A 13 -39.00 19.29 -29.92
N GLY A 14 -40.18 18.70 -30.12
CA GLY A 14 -41.10 19.06 -31.20
C GLY A 14 -41.83 20.37 -30.90
N LEU A 15 -41.51 21.42 -31.66
CA LEU A 15 -42.29 22.66 -31.72
C LEU A 15 -43.62 22.41 -32.46
N LEU A 16 -44.74 22.62 -31.77
CA LEU A 16 -46.04 22.87 -32.40
C LEU A 16 -46.49 24.28 -32.01
N GLY A 17 -46.67 25.13 -33.02
CA GLY A 17 -47.04 26.53 -32.88
C GLY A 17 -48.47 26.71 -32.37
N ALA A 18 -48.63 27.67 -31.47
CA ALA A 18 -49.92 28.17 -31.03
C ALA A 18 -50.50 29.15 -32.06
N SER A 19 -51.74 28.90 -32.48
CA SER A 19 -52.60 29.88 -33.13
C SER A 19 -53.42 30.56 -32.03
N CYS A 20 -53.28 31.89 -31.89
CA CYS A 20 -54.14 32.68 -31.02
C CYS A 20 -55.52 32.83 -31.65
N LYS A 21 -56.55 32.43 -30.91
CA LYS A 21 -57.91 32.93 -31.11
C LYS A 21 -58.48 33.26 -29.73
N ASP A 22 -58.66 34.56 -29.49
CA ASP A 22 -59.43 35.08 -28.38
C ASP A 22 -60.88 34.62 -28.52
N ASP A 23 -61.46 34.09 -27.45
CA ASP A 23 -62.85 34.38 -27.10
C ASP A 23 -63.07 34.18 -25.59
N ASN A 24 -63.60 35.24 -25.02
CA ASN A 24 -63.91 35.47 -23.62
C ASN A 24 -65.15 34.64 -23.21
N SER A 25 -65.08 33.80 -22.17
CA SER A 25 -66.18 33.66 -21.20
C SER A 25 -65.90 32.68 -20.05
N THR A 26 -66.36 33.12 -18.88
CA THR A 26 -66.80 32.35 -17.70
C THR A 26 -65.74 31.67 -16.82
N ALA A 27 -65.58 32.27 -15.65
CA ALA A 27 -65.01 31.69 -14.45
C ALA A 27 -65.66 30.33 -14.12
N GLY A 28 -64.82 29.31 -14.03
CA GLY A 28 -65.10 28.05 -13.37
C GLY A 28 -63.84 27.63 -12.62
N GLY A 29 -63.87 27.74 -11.29
CA GLY A 29 -62.80 27.22 -10.45
C GLY A 29 -62.75 25.70 -10.53
N GLY A 30 -62.01 25.17 -11.49
CA GLY A 30 -61.48 23.82 -11.46
C GLY A 30 -60.07 23.92 -10.89
N GLY A 31 -59.86 23.47 -9.65
CA GLY A 31 -58.50 23.22 -9.19
C GLY A 31 -57.90 22.17 -10.12
N GLU A 32 -56.87 22.53 -10.88
CA GLU A 32 -56.03 21.52 -11.53
C GLU A 32 -55.53 20.60 -10.42
N ILE A 33 -55.99 19.34 -10.46
CA ILE A 33 -55.41 18.28 -9.65
C ILE A 33 -54.01 18.10 -10.24
N LEU A 34 -53.02 18.70 -9.59
CA LEU A 34 -51.61 18.44 -9.91
C LEU A 34 -51.40 16.93 -9.78
N PRO A 35 -50.71 16.28 -10.74
CA PRO A 35 -50.43 14.86 -10.65
C PRO A 35 -49.63 14.57 -9.38
N ASP A 36 -49.80 13.41 -8.75
CA ASP A 36 -49.00 13.04 -7.58
C ASP A 36 -47.49 13.08 -7.88
N GLN A 37 -46.69 13.54 -6.92
CA GLN A 37 -45.24 13.62 -7.08
C GLN A 37 -44.64 12.22 -7.12
N GLN A 38 -44.08 11.87 -8.28
CA GLN A 38 -43.36 10.62 -8.46
C GLN A 38 -41.89 10.87 -8.19
N VAL A 39 -41.42 10.32 -7.07
CA VAL A 39 -40.01 10.32 -6.69
C VAL A 39 -39.42 8.96 -7.01
N SER A 40 -38.17 8.94 -7.46
CA SER A 40 -37.37 7.73 -7.61
C SER A 40 -36.00 7.92 -6.97
N CYS A 41 -35.39 6.83 -6.53
CA CYS A 41 -34.00 6.82 -6.07
C CYS A 41 -33.34 5.48 -6.40
N GLU A 42 -32.02 5.51 -6.47
CA GLU A 42 -31.20 4.34 -6.74
C GLU A 42 -29.92 4.40 -5.91
N ILE A 43 -29.45 3.24 -5.48
CA ILE A 43 -28.07 3.03 -5.02
C ILE A 43 -27.36 2.31 -6.14
N PHE A 44 -26.47 3.00 -6.85
CA PHE A 44 -25.79 2.47 -8.04
C PHE A 44 -24.36 2.00 -7.73
N MET A 45 -23.83 2.33 -6.55
CA MET A 45 -22.65 1.69 -5.97
C MET A 45 -22.86 1.48 -4.46
N PRO A 46 -22.56 0.29 -3.91
CA PRO A 46 -22.22 -0.95 -4.63
C PRO A 46 -23.40 -1.49 -5.44
N THR A 47 -23.17 -2.48 -6.29
CA THR A 47 -24.24 -3.20 -7.00
C THR A 47 -24.94 -4.19 -6.08
N ASN A 48 -26.23 -4.45 -6.31
CA ASN A 48 -26.98 -5.40 -5.50
C ASN A 48 -26.41 -6.83 -5.66
N GLY A 49 -26.06 -7.47 -4.54
CA GLY A 49 -25.45 -8.79 -4.48
C GLY A 49 -23.92 -8.80 -4.52
N GLU A 50 -23.27 -7.63 -4.63
CA GLU A 50 -21.81 -7.51 -4.64
C GLU A 50 -21.19 -8.04 -3.35
N THR A 51 -20.03 -8.69 -3.47
CA THR A 51 -19.22 -9.09 -2.32
C THR A 51 -18.28 -7.95 -1.94
N VAL A 52 -18.26 -7.59 -0.66
CA VAL A 52 -17.43 -6.51 -0.11
C VAL A 52 -16.58 -7.03 1.04
N ILE A 53 -15.32 -6.63 1.10
CA ILE A 53 -14.39 -7.06 2.13
C ILE A 53 -14.50 -6.11 3.33
N ILE A 54 -14.75 -6.64 4.52
CA ILE A 54 -14.96 -5.88 5.76
C ILE A 54 -13.72 -5.05 6.14
N SER A 55 -12.52 -5.52 5.80
CA SER A 55 -11.28 -4.77 6.02
C SER A 55 -11.13 -3.53 5.12
N ASP A 56 -11.92 -3.43 4.05
CA ASP A 56 -11.91 -2.29 3.12
C ASP A 56 -12.99 -1.28 3.44
N LYS A 57 -12.84 -0.08 2.87
CA LYS A 57 -13.94 0.90 2.86
C LYS A 57 -14.97 0.49 1.83
N LEU A 58 -16.24 0.53 2.22
CA LEU A 58 -17.37 0.38 1.32
C LEU A 58 -17.78 1.74 0.74
N ILE A 59 -17.61 1.92 -0.57
CA ILE A 59 -18.06 3.14 -1.26
C ILE A 59 -19.55 3.01 -1.58
N ILE A 60 -20.34 3.96 -1.08
CA ILE A 60 -21.78 4.05 -1.33
C ILE A 60 -22.09 5.31 -2.12
N ARG A 61 -22.80 5.16 -3.24
CA ARG A 61 -23.30 6.26 -4.06
C ARG A 61 -24.78 6.06 -4.36
N GLY A 62 -25.53 7.13 -4.16
CA GLY A 62 -26.95 7.13 -4.43
C GLY A 62 -27.40 8.42 -5.09
N GLU A 63 -28.48 8.31 -5.84
CA GLU A 63 -29.13 9.42 -6.54
C GLU A 63 -30.64 9.35 -6.38
N GLY A 64 -31.32 10.45 -6.73
CA GLY A 64 -32.77 10.50 -6.77
C GLY A 64 -33.29 11.55 -7.71
N THR A 65 -34.48 11.31 -8.27
CA THR A 65 -35.14 12.23 -9.20
C THR A 65 -36.62 12.38 -8.84
N THR A 66 -37.25 13.42 -9.38
CA THR A 66 -38.70 13.63 -9.28
C THR A 66 -39.24 14.11 -10.61
N ASN A 67 -40.48 13.73 -10.96
CA ASN A 67 -41.14 14.16 -12.19
C ASN A 67 -41.48 15.67 -12.20
N TYR A 68 -41.72 16.26 -11.03
CA TYR A 68 -41.84 17.70 -10.81
C TYR A 68 -41.50 18.05 -9.34
N GLY A 69 -41.32 19.33 -9.01
CA GLY A 69 -40.89 19.76 -7.68
C GLY A 69 -39.40 19.48 -7.42
N LYS A 70 -39.01 19.28 -6.16
CA LYS A 70 -37.63 19.04 -5.73
C LYS A 70 -37.55 17.97 -4.65
N ILE A 71 -36.42 17.28 -4.59
CA ILE A 71 -36.06 16.44 -3.43
C ILE A 71 -35.62 17.35 -2.28
N ILE A 72 -36.19 17.12 -1.10
CA ILE A 72 -35.95 17.93 0.11
C ILE A 72 -35.18 17.17 1.20
N SER A 73 -35.12 15.85 1.13
CA SER A 73 -34.35 15.04 2.08
C SER A 73 -33.92 13.72 1.47
N ALA A 74 -32.74 13.26 1.88
CA ALA A 74 -32.27 11.90 1.71
C ALA A 74 -31.83 11.33 3.07
N GLU A 75 -32.06 10.04 3.30
CA GLU A 75 -31.63 9.30 4.48
C GLU A 75 -30.97 7.99 4.01
N LEU A 76 -29.70 7.80 4.34
CA LEU A 76 -28.96 6.57 4.10
C LEU A 76 -28.92 5.72 5.38
N LYS A 77 -29.22 4.42 5.25
CA LYS A 77 -28.99 3.43 6.30
C LYS A 77 -28.04 2.34 5.83
N VAL A 78 -27.10 1.96 6.70
CA VAL A 78 -26.18 0.83 6.49
C VAL A 78 -26.33 -0.11 7.67
N GLY A 79 -26.75 -1.35 7.42
CA GLY A 79 -26.99 -2.33 8.49
C GLY A 79 -28.10 -1.93 9.47
N GLY A 80 -28.99 -1.00 9.08
CA GLY A 80 -30.03 -0.43 9.93
C GLY A 80 -29.63 0.83 10.69
N GLU A 81 -28.35 1.21 10.69
CA GLU A 81 -27.87 2.46 11.31
C GLU A 81 -27.99 3.63 10.33
N VAL A 82 -28.47 4.78 10.82
CA VAL A 82 -28.62 6.00 10.03
C VAL A 82 -27.28 6.72 9.91
N ILE A 83 -26.88 7.03 8.68
CA ILE A 83 -25.70 7.84 8.39
C ILE A 83 -26.10 9.32 8.39
N THR A 84 -25.73 10.05 9.44
CA THR A 84 -26.17 11.43 9.69
C THR A 84 -25.62 12.46 8.70
N ASP A 85 -24.52 12.13 8.02
CA ASP A 85 -23.83 13.04 7.11
C ASP A 85 -24.54 13.17 5.75
N ILE A 86 -25.54 12.32 5.48
CA ILE A 86 -26.28 12.29 4.23
C ILE A 86 -27.67 12.92 4.45
N SER A 87 -27.89 14.09 3.84
CA SER A 87 -29.18 14.78 3.86
C SER A 87 -29.73 15.11 2.46
N SER A 88 -28.96 14.88 1.40
CA SER A 88 -29.32 15.19 0.02
C SER A 88 -28.74 14.16 -0.96
N VAL A 89 -29.34 14.07 -2.15
CA VAL A 89 -28.84 13.32 -3.30
C VAL A 89 -28.45 14.27 -4.45
N PRO A 90 -27.49 13.89 -5.31
CA PRO A 90 -26.65 12.70 -5.22
C PRO A 90 -25.62 12.81 -4.09
N PHE A 91 -25.10 11.68 -3.61
CA PHE A 91 -24.04 11.67 -2.59
C PHE A 91 -22.94 10.65 -2.90
N TYR A 92 -21.81 10.85 -2.24
CA TYR A 92 -20.67 9.93 -2.17
C TYR A 92 -20.33 9.73 -0.70
N TYR A 93 -20.25 8.46 -0.26
CA TYR A 93 -19.95 8.13 1.13
C TYR A 93 -18.99 6.96 1.23
N GLU A 94 -17.93 7.10 2.04
CA GLU A 94 -17.00 6.03 2.38
C GLU A 94 -17.38 5.44 3.74
N TYR A 95 -18.00 4.26 3.73
CA TYR A 95 -18.37 3.55 4.95
C TYR A 95 -17.19 2.69 5.44
N THR A 96 -16.84 2.82 6.72
CA THR A 96 -15.83 1.98 7.39
C THR A 96 -16.55 1.00 8.30
N PHE A 97 -16.26 -0.29 8.16
CA PHE A 97 -16.88 -1.32 9.00
C PHE A 97 -16.38 -1.23 10.45
N PRO A 98 -17.23 -1.55 11.45
CA PRO A 98 -16.79 -1.75 12.83
C PRO A 98 -15.71 -2.84 12.93
N LYS A 99 -14.80 -2.73 13.90
CA LYS A 99 -13.71 -3.72 14.08
C LYS A 99 -14.24 -5.13 14.38
N GLU A 100 -15.42 -5.21 14.96
CA GLU A 100 -16.11 -6.44 15.38
C GLU A 100 -17.15 -6.90 14.34
N ALA A 101 -17.09 -6.38 13.11
CA ALA A 101 -18.03 -6.76 12.05
C ALA A 101 -17.79 -8.21 11.57
N GLU A 102 -18.86 -8.99 11.51
CA GLU A 102 -18.83 -10.39 11.06
C GLU A 102 -19.29 -10.52 9.59
N PRO A 103 -18.82 -11.55 8.85
CA PRO A 103 -19.32 -11.88 7.51
C PRO A 103 -20.83 -12.12 7.50
N GLY A 104 -21.49 -11.71 6.43
CA GLY A 104 -22.93 -11.90 6.30
C GLY A 104 -23.56 -11.07 5.20
N LYS A 105 -24.86 -10.84 5.33
CA LYS A 105 -25.59 -9.95 4.43
C LYS A 105 -25.72 -8.58 5.08
N LEU A 106 -25.21 -7.55 4.41
CA LEU A 106 -25.37 -6.16 4.82
C LEU A 106 -26.39 -5.47 3.92
N LYS A 107 -27.45 -4.96 4.54
CA LYS A 107 -28.51 -4.21 3.85
C LYS A 107 -28.17 -2.73 3.83
N ILE A 108 -28.35 -2.10 2.67
CA ILE A 108 -28.13 -0.65 2.48
C ILE A 108 -29.44 -0.07 1.92
N GLU A 109 -29.92 1.00 2.55
CA GLU A 109 -31.21 1.60 2.23
C GLU A 109 -31.07 3.10 2.01
N LEU A 110 -31.65 3.62 0.93
CA LEU A 110 -31.72 5.04 0.63
C LEU A 110 -33.19 5.44 0.55
N ALA A 111 -33.64 6.28 1.47
CA ALA A 111 -34.96 6.89 1.42
C ALA A 111 -34.85 8.35 0.99
N VAL A 112 -35.68 8.77 0.04
CA VAL A 112 -35.75 10.17 -0.41
C VAL A 112 -37.18 10.69 -0.31
N LYS A 113 -37.32 11.99 -0.03
CA LYS A 113 -38.63 12.68 -0.02
C LYS A 113 -38.60 13.92 -0.90
N GLY A 114 -39.67 14.11 -1.64
CA GLY A 114 -39.94 15.32 -2.40
C GLY A 114 -40.72 16.37 -1.58
N ASP A 115 -40.78 17.58 -2.12
CA ASP A 115 -41.50 18.73 -1.55
C ASP A 115 -43.03 18.65 -1.62
N HIS A 116 -43.59 17.65 -2.30
CA HIS A 116 -45.03 17.46 -2.49
C HIS A 116 -45.44 16.02 -2.12
N GLU A 117 -45.04 15.57 -0.93
CA GLU A 117 -45.39 14.28 -0.30
C GLU A 117 -44.88 13.01 -1.02
N GLY A 118 -44.30 13.14 -2.21
CA GLY A 118 -43.67 12.04 -2.93
C GLY A 118 -42.49 11.45 -2.14
N SER A 119 -42.34 10.13 -2.16
CA SER A 119 -41.21 9.44 -1.52
C SER A 119 -40.79 8.20 -2.28
N ALA A 120 -39.52 7.84 -2.16
CA ALA A 120 -38.97 6.61 -2.73
C ALA A 120 -38.00 5.94 -1.76
N LEU A 121 -37.86 4.62 -1.92
CA LEU A 121 -36.95 3.79 -1.17
C LEU A 121 -36.19 2.89 -2.14
N ALA A 122 -34.86 2.96 -2.12
CA ALA A 122 -33.99 1.98 -2.75
C ALA A 122 -33.40 1.08 -1.66
N THR A 123 -33.30 -0.21 -1.94
CA THR A 123 -32.68 -1.18 -1.06
C THR A 123 -31.80 -2.10 -1.89
N ILE A 124 -30.55 -2.25 -1.45
CA ILE A 124 -29.65 -3.28 -1.95
C ILE A 124 -29.13 -4.11 -0.78
N THR A 125 -28.65 -5.31 -1.10
CA THR A 125 -27.96 -6.17 -0.15
C THR A 125 -26.61 -6.54 -0.74
N VAL A 126 -25.54 -6.32 0.03
CA VAL A 126 -24.21 -6.83 -0.30
C VAL A 126 -23.89 -8.02 0.60
N THR A 127 -22.99 -8.89 0.14
CA THR A 127 -22.40 -9.95 0.95
C THR A 127 -21.10 -9.41 1.53
N THR A 128 -21.02 -9.28 2.84
CA THR A 128 -19.79 -8.93 3.54
C THR A 128 -19.01 -10.20 3.83
N GLU A 129 -17.73 -10.18 3.51
CA GLU A 129 -16.79 -11.23 3.89
C GLU A 129 -15.63 -10.57 4.63
N LEU A 130 -15.04 -11.27 5.60
CA LEU A 130 -13.81 -10.77 6.24
C LEU A 130 -12.69 -10.57 5.20
N GLY A 131 -12.76 -11.35 4.11
CA GLY A 131 -11.64 -11.61 3.21
C GLY A 131 -10.59 -12.46 3.91
N ASP A 132 -9.88 -13.30 3.17
CA ASP A 132 -8.69 -14.02 3.70
C ASP A 132 -7.46 -13.09 3.70
N ARG A 133 -7.65 -11.81 4.05
CA ARG A 133 -6.52 -10.88 4.16
C ARG A 133 -5.72 -11.21 5.41
N PRO A 134 -4.39 -11.30 5.30
CA PRO A 134 -3.54 -11.40 6.47
C PRO A 134 -3.78 -10.26 7.46
N ALA A 135 -3.51 -10.49 8.74
CA ALA A 135 -3.63 -9.46 9.77
C ALA A 135 -2.81 -8.21 9.39
N PRO A 136 -3.34 -6.99 9.62
CA PRO A 136 -2.62 -5.77 9.28
C PRO A 136 -1.32 -5.65 10.08
N PRO A 137 -0.33 -4.87 9.59
CA PRO A 137 0.93 -4.66 10.29
C PRO A 137 0.72 -4.12 11.70
N GLN A 138 1.46 -4.66 12.67
CA GLN A 138 1.41 -4.19 14.06
C GLN A 138 2.80 -3.84 14.56
N ILE A 139 2.90 -2.78 15.36
CA ILE A 139 4.14 -2.46 16.08
C ILE A 139 4.43 -3.61 17.03
N GLY A 140 5.59 -4.24 16.87
CA GLY A 140 6.06 -5.29 17.75
C GLY A 140 6.75 -4.75 18.99
N GLU A 141 7.12 -5.65 19.90
CA GLU A 141 7.92 -5.30 21.07
C GLU A 141 9.34 -4.90 20.67
N ASP A 142 9.92 -3.93 21.38
CA ASP A 142 11.29 -3.50 21.17
C ASP A 142 12.27 -4.65 21.42
N LEU A 143 13.20 -4.87 20.49
CA LEU A 143 14.29 -5.83 20.63
C LEU A 143 15.51 -5.14 21.22
N THR A 144 16.04 -5.66 22.32
CA THR A 144 17.35 -5.23 22.85
C THR A 144 18.41 -6.26 22.50
N ASP A 145 19.44 -5.84 21.77
CA ASP A 145 20.62 -6.67 21.50
C ASP A 145 21.56 -6.63 22.70
N THR A 146 21.70 -7.77 23.39
CA THR A 146 22.50 -7.86 24.61
C THR A 146 24.01 -7.74 24.38
N ARG A 147 24.46 -7.83 23.12
CA ARG A 147 25.89 -7.77 22.77
C ARG A 147 26.44 -6.35 22.84
N ASP A 148 25.62 -5.35 22.52
CA ASP A 148 26.02 -3.93 22.43
C ASP A 148 25.03 -2.95 23.09
N GLY A 149 23.87 -3.43 23.55
CA GLY A 149 22.83 -2.62 24.19
C GLY A 149 21.97 -1.81 23.22
N ASN A 150 22.09 -2.02 21.91
CA ASN A 150 21.23 -1.36 20.94
C ASN A 150 19.79 -1.86 21.08
N VAL A 151 18.84 -0.93 21.03
CA VAL A 151 17.40 -1.22 21.01
C VAL A 151 16.88 -0.98 19.60
N TYR A 152 16.10 -1.91 19.07
CA TYR A 152 15.52 -1.87 17.73
C TYR A 152 14.00 -1.97 17.79
N LYS A 153 13.33 -1.17 16.96
CA LYS A 153 11.89 -1.33 16.69
C LYS A 153 11.66 -2.57 15.85
N THR A 154 10.53 -3.23 16.11
CA THR A 154 10.10 -4.41 15.38
C THR A 154 8.68 -4.22 14.85
N VAL A 155 8.30 -5.03 13.87
CA VAL A 155 6.99 -5.03 13.25
C VAL A 155 6.53 -6.46 13.02
N GLN A 156 5.30 -6.75 13.44
CA GLN A 156 4.62 -8.00 13.18
C GLN A 156 3.90 -7.90 11.82
N LEU A 157 4.27 -8.78 10.90
CA LEU A 157 3.75 -8.87 9.54
C LEU A 157 3.21 -10.30 9.34
N ALA A 158 1.89 -10.46 9.44
CA ALA A 158 1.25 -11.76 9.62
C ALA A 158 1.87 -12.55 10.78
N ASP A 159 2.48 -13.69 10.50
CA ASP A 159 3.13 -14.59 11.45
C ASP A 159 4.62 -14.28 11.68
N GLN A 160 5.21 -13.39 10.88
CA GLN A 160 6.63 -13.05 10.95
C GLN A 160 6.88 -11.76 11.74
N LEU A 161 7.78 -11.81 12.73
CA LEU A 161 8.25 -10.62 13.45
C LEU A 161 9.58 -10.15 12.87
N TRP A 162 9.57 -8.97 12.25
CA TRP A 162 10.70 -8.37 11.56
C TRP A 162 11.31 -7.22 12.36
N MET A 163 12.60 -6.98 12.23
CA MET A 163 13.18 -5.68 12.57
C MET A 163 12.63 -4.60 11.62
N ALA A 164 12.24 -3.44 12.16
CA ALA A 164 11.85 -2.26 11.38
C ALA A 164 13.03 -1.29 11.16
N GLU A 165 14.20 -1.61 11.71
CA GLU A 165 15.44 -0.85 11.60
C GLU A 165 16.57 -1.74 11.11
N ASN A 166 17.58 -1.15 10.47
CA ASN A 166 18.79 -1.89 10.08
C ASN A 166 19.64 -2.21 11.32
N LEU A 167 20.27 -3.38 11.31
CA LEU A 167 21.14 -3.80 12.40
C LEU A 167 22.33 -2.84 12.57
N ARG A 168 22.55 -2.39 13.81
CA ARG A 168 23.63 -1.47 14.21
C ARG A 168 24.83 -2.15 14.86
N TYR A 169 24.81 -3.48 14.97
CA TYR A 169 25.88 -4.24 15.62
C TYR A 169 27.21 -4.09 14.87
N LEU A 170 28.14 -3.37 15.49
CA LEU A 170 29.42 -2.99 14.88
C LEU A 170 30.57 -3.41 15.80
N PRO A 171 31.01 -4.69 15.76
CA PRO A 171 32.07 -5.18 16.64
C PRO A 171 33.43 -4.53 16.34
N GLU A 172 33.66 -4.17 15.08
CA GLU A 172 34.78 -3.38 14.60
C GLU A 172 34.35 -2.55 13.39
N GLN A 173 35.18 -1.60 12.96
CA GLN A 173 35.00 -0.87 11.72
C GLN A 173 36.22 -1.10 10.81
N ASN A 174 35.96 -1.39 9.55
CA ASN A 174 36.95 -1.53 8.50
C ASN A 174 36.79 -0.43 7.45
N PHE A 175 37.86 -0.19 6.70
CA PHE A 175 37.90 0.78 5.60
C PHE A 175 38.35 0.12 4.28
N ASP A 176 39.03 -1.02 4.40
CA ASP A 176 39.41 -1.87 3.27
C ASP A 176 38.26 -2.82 2.87
N ILE A 177 38.27 -3.23 1.62
CA ILE A 177 37.31 -4.21 1.07
C ILE A 177 37.88 -5.63 1.14
N SER A 178 37.02 -6.62 1.32
CA SER A 178 37.35 -8.03 1.15
C SER A 178 36.11 -8.80 0.73
N SER A 179 36.25 -9.77 -0.16
CA SER A 179 35.18 -10.72 -0.51
C SER A 179 35.27 -12.02 0.30
N THR A 180 36.28 -12.17 1.16
CA THR A 180 36.54 -13.41 1.91
C THR A 180 36.61 -13.18 3.42
N ASP A 181 37.19 -12.07 3.86
CA ASP A 181 37.28 -11.73 5.28
C ASP A 181 36.05 -10.93 5.70
N PRO A 182 35.53 -11.10 6.92
CA PRO A 182 34.43 -10.27 7.42
C PRO A 182 34.84 -8.80 7.50
N LYS A 183 34.00 -7.92 6.96
CA LYS A 183 34.19 -6.46 6.98
C LYS A 183 32.90 -5.75 7.37
N TYR A 184 33.06 -4.73 8.20
CA TYR A 184 31.99 -3.92 8.78
C TYR A 184 32.20 -2.44 8.48
N TYR A 185 31.18 -1.75 8.01
CA TYR A 185 31.28 -0.36 7.58
C TYR A 185 30.19 0.52 8.19
N VAL A 186 30.50 1.80 8.28
CA VAL A 186 29.55 2.88 8.58
C VAL A 186 29.40 3.70 7.29
N MET A 187 28.20 4.25 7.04
CA MET A 187 27.91 5.04 5.84
C MET A 187 29.02 6.05 5.53
N PHE A 188 29.39 6.13 4.25
CA PHE A 188 30.47 6.98 3.72
C PHE A 188 31.83 6.77 4.39
N ASP A 189 32.07 5.56 4.93
CA ASP A 189 33.27 5.22 5.69
C ASP A 189 33.56 6.22 6.82
N SER A 190 32.51 6.79 7.41
CA SER A 190 32.65 7.75 8.50
C SER A 190 33.18 7.07 9.76
N ASP A 191 34.24 7.61 10.35
CA ASP A 191 34.86 7.03 11.55
C ASP A 191 33.89 7.04 12.74
N ILE A 192 33.58 5.86 13.28
CA ILE A 192 32.68 5.64 14.42
C ILE A 192 33.12 6.36 15.70
N LYS A 193 34.38 6.77 15.80
CA LYS A 193 34.88 7.57 16.93
C LYS A 193 34.40 9.02 16.89
N THR A 194 33.99 9.50 15.71
CA THR A 194 33.48 10.85 15.51
C THR A 194 31.98 10.94 15.79
N GLU A 195 31.49 12.14 16.08
CA GLU A 195 30.05 12.37 16.27
C GLU A 195 29.25 12.08 14.99
N LEU A 196 29.83 12.36 13.82
CA LEU A 196 29.19 12.08 12.54
C LEU A 196 29.05 10.57 12.30
N GLY A 197 30.12 9.79 12.53
CA GLY A 197 30.07 8.33 12.38
C GLY A 197 29.06 7.68 13.33
N LYS A 198 29.00 8.12 14.59
CA LYS A 198 27.97 7.66 15.55
C LYS A 198 26.57 8.02 15.08
N ALA A 199 26.38 9.23 14.56
CA ALA A 199 25.08 9.67 14.04
C ALA A 199 24.65 8.83 12.83
N TYR A 200 25.55 8.53 11.90
CA TYR A 200 25.26 7.66 10.76
C TYR A 200 24.94 6.23 11.16
N LEU A 201 25.73 5.63 12.05
CA LEU A 201 25.43 4.29 12.55
C LEU A 201 24.04 4.26 13.21
N LYS A 202 23.74 5.24 14.06
CA LYS A 202 22.45 5.35 14.74
C LYS A 202 21.28 5.50 13.75
N ALA A 203 21.43 6.35 12.74
CA ALA A 203 20.36 6.67 11.79
C ALA A 203 20.12 5.56 10.76
N TYR A 204 21.17 4.89 10.28
CA TYR A 204 21.10 4.08 9.07
C TYR A 204 21.47 2.60 9.26
N GLY A 205 22.06 2.23 10.39
CA GLY A 205 22.62 0.90 10.59
C GLY A 205 24.06 0.77 10.09
N ALA A 206 24.65 -0.38 10.37
CA ALA A 206 25.93 -0.77 9.81
C ALA A 206 25.73 -1.50 8.47
N TYR A 207 26.81 -1.53 7.68
CA TYR A 207 26.88 -2.30 6.44
C TYR A 207 27.85 -3.45 6.66
N TYR A 208 27.49 -4.61 6.13
CA TYR A 208 28.23 -5.85 6.29
C TYR A 208 28.56 -6.36 4.90
N ASN A 209 29.79 -6.80 4.66
CA ASN A 209 30.02 -7.69 3.54
C ASN A 209 29.39 -9.07 3.82
N LEU A 210 29.25 -9.92 2.81
CA LEU A 210 28.56 -11.21 2.97
C LEU A 210 29.26 -12.12 4.00
N PRO A 211 30.61 -12.24 4.04
CA PRO A 211 31.29 -12.97 5.12
C PRO A 211 30.97 -12.45 6.54
N ALA A 212 30.88 -11.13 6.73
CA ALA A 212 30.51 -10.54 8.01
C ALA A 212 29.03 -10.79 8.35
N ALA A 213 28.14 -10.73 7.36
CA ALA A 213 26.73 -11.01 7.53
C ALA A 213 26.52 -12.47 7.96
N LEU A 214 27.12 -13.44 7.25
CA LEU A 214 26.93 -14.86 7.54
C LEU A 214 27.76 -15.37 8.74
N GLN A 215 28.76 -14.62 9.22
CA GLN A 215 29.64 -15.00 10.34
C GLN A 215 30.25 -16.41 10.20
N GLY A 216 30.70 -16.76 8.98
CA GLY A 216 31.33 -18.05 8.69
C GLY A 216 30.37 -19.19 8.35
N GLU A 217 29.06 -18.96 8.41
CA GLU A 217 28.07 -19.89 7.87
C GLU A 217 28.10 -19.90 6.35
N THR A 218 27.82 -21.06 5.75
CA THR A 218 27.69 -21.21 4.31
C THR A 218 26.21 -21.19 3.95
N ALA A 219 25.78 -20.18 3.20
CA ALA A 219 24.44 -20.12 2.62
C ALA A 219 24.28 -21.18 1.52
N LEU A 220 23.12 -21.82 1.46
CA LEU A 220 22.73 -22.67 0.33
C LEU A 220 21.87 -21.87 -0.65
N GLY A 221 21.69 -22.42 -1.86
CA GLY A 221 20.81 -21.82 -2.89
C GLY A 221 19.33 -21.95 -2.53
N GLU A 222 18.46 -22.12 -3.53
CA GLU A 222 17.00 -22.10 -3.37
C GLU A 222 16.45 -23.12 -2.33
N ASP A 223 17.19 -24.19 -2.04
CA ASP A 223 16.83 -25.21 -1.05
C ASP A 223 17.24 -24.86 0.40
N GLU A 224 17.76 -23.65 0.66
CA GLU A 224 18.03 -23.22 2.03
C GLU A 224 16.74 -23.26 2.87
N THR A 225 16.85 -23.89 4.04
CA THR A 225 15.75 -24.11 4.99
C THR A 225 16.19 -23.87 6.43
N ARG A 226 17.48 -23.59 6.66
CA ARG A 226 18.02 -23.30 7.99
C ARG A 226 17.87 -21.81 8.27
N ASN A 227 17.55 -21.49 9.51
CA ASN A 227 17.67 -20.13 10.02
C ASN A 227 19.17 -19.84 10.26
N ILE A 228 19.81 -19.14 9.32
CA ILE A 228 21.20 -18.72 9.49
C ILE A 228 21.21 -17.45 10.33
N LYS A 229 21.51 -17.60 11.63
CA LYS A 229 21.65 -16.49 12.57
C LYS A 229 22.55 -15.39 12.00
N GLY A 230 23.75 -15.76 11.54
CA GLY A 230 24.75 -14.83 11.08
C GLY A 230 25.01 -13.72 12.10
N VAL A 231 25.06 -12.47 11.63
CA VAL A 231 25.31 -11.29 12.48
C VAL A 231 24.14 -10.88 13.36
N CYS A 232 22.95 -11.44 13.17
CA CYS A 232 21.77 -11.15 14.00
C CYS A 232 21.97 -11.57 15.47
N PRO A 233 21.21 -10.98 16.41
CA PRO A 233 21.24 -11.39 17.81
C PRO A 233 20.67 -12.80 18.02
N ASP A 234 20.86 -13.39 19.20
CA ASP A 234 20.31 -14.71 19.50
C ASP A 234 18.77 -14.71 19.42
N GLY A 235 18.19 -15.77 18.85
CA GLY A 235 16.74 -15.87 18.57
C GLY A 235 16.27 -15.11 17.34
N TRP A 236 17.20 -14.59 16.54
CA TRP A 236 16.95 -13.89 15.29
C TRP A 236 17.93 -14.37 14.21
N HIS A 237 17.52 -14.29 12.95
CA HIS A 237 18.34 -14.71 11.84
C HIS A 237 18.25 -13.77 10.64
N ILE A 238 19.20 -13.95 9.70
CA ILE A 238 19.18 -13.27 8.41
C ILE A 238 18.12 -13.95 7.55
N PRO A 239 17.10 -13.21 7.07
CA PRO A 239 16.02 -13.79 6.32
C PRO A 239 16.54 -14.43 5.02
N SER A 240 16.04 -15.62 4.73
CA SER A 240 16.25 -16.33 3.48
C SER A 240 15.46 -15.67 2.34
N GLN A 241 15.79 -16.02 1.09
CA GLN A 241 15.04 -15.53 -0.07
C GLN A 241 13.55 -15.90 0.03
N LYS A 242 13.23 -17.09 0.55
CA LYS A 242 11.85 -17.55 0.74
C LYS A 242 11.10 -16.66 1.70
N GLU A 243 11.72 -16.23 2.79
CA GLU A 243 11.08 -15.36 3.78
C GLU A 243 10.87 -13.94 3.23
N TRP A 244 11.81 -13.44 2.43
CA TRP A 244 11.60 -12.20 1.67
C TRP A 244 10.44 -12.31 0.68
N GLN A 245 10.29 -13.46 0.01
CA GLN A 245 9.15 -13.73 -0.88
C GLN A 245 7.83 -13.86 -0.11
N THR A 246 7.85 -14.45 1.09
CA THR A 246 6.71 -14.48 2.01
C THR A 246 6.29 -13.07 2.39
N LEU A 247 7.24 -12.18 2.69
CA LEU A 247 6.95 -10.77 2.93
C LEU A 247 6.32 -10.10 1.70
N SER A 248 6.85 -10.30 0.49
CA SER A 248 6.24 -9.80 -0.74
C SER A 248 4.78 -10.25 -0.91
N LYS A 249 4.54 -11.55 -0.67
CA LYS A 249 3.21 -12.15 -0.75
C LYS A 249 2.27 -11.55 0.29
N TYR A 250 2.73 -11.35 1.52
CA TYR A 250 1.96 -10.70 2.57
C TYR A 250 1.49 -9.30 2.16
N VAL A 251 2.39 -8.47 1.58
CA VAL A 251 2.04 -7.12 1.11
C VAL A 251 0.92 -7.17 0.07
N LEU A 252 1.04 -8.09 -0.89
CA LEU A 252 0.05 -8.27 -1.95
C LEU A 252 -1.29 -8.75 -1.38
N ASP A 253 -1.29 -9.85 -0.62
CA ASP A 253 -2.50 -10.48 -0.07
C ASP A 253 -3.22 -9.54 0.91
N SER A 254 -2.49 -8.63 1.56
CA SER A 254 -3.07 -7.61 2.46
C SER A 254 -3.65 -6.40 1.71
N GLY A 255 -3.56 -6.35 0.39
CA GLY A 255 -4.05 -5.24 -0.43
C GLY A 255 -3.25 -3.95 -0.27
N MET A 256 -1.95 -4.05 0.07
CA MET A 256 -1.07 -2.90 0.27
C MET A 256 -0.29 -2.48 -0.99
N ALA A 257 -0.51 -3.15 -2.12
CA ALA A 257 0.09 -2.77 -3.40
C ALA A 257 -0.40 -1.38 -3.86
N ALA A 258 0.46 -0.62 -4.54
CA ALA A 258 0.14 0.72 -4.98
C ALA A 258 -0.86 0.75 -6.15
N ILE A 259 -1.61 1.84 -6.24
CA ILE A 259 -2.64 2.07 -7.26
C ILE A 259 -2.06 2.92 -8.39
N MET A 260 -2.39 2.55 -9.63
CA MET A 260 -2.03 3.26 -10.86
C MET A 260 -2.84 4.55 -11.07
N ASN A 261 -2.42 5.38 -12.02
CA ASN A 261 -3.11 6.64 -12.35
C ASN A 261 -4.59 6.48 -12.75
N ASP A 262 -4.98 5.33 -13.28
CA ASP A 262 -6.34 5.03 -13.70
C ASP A 262 -7.20 4.38 -12.59
N GLY A 263 -6.66 4.30 -11.37
CA GLY A 263 -7.34 3.71 -10.21
C GLY A 263 -7.25 2.19 -10.13
N GLN A 264 -6.54 1.51 -11.05
CA GLN A 264 -6.33 0.07 -10.97
C GLN A 264 -5.19 -0.29 -10.01
N VAL A 265 -5.33 -1.41 -9.29
CA VAL A 265 -4.27 -1.97 -8.45
C VAL A 265 -3.24 -2.64 -9.36
N ASP A 266 -1.95 -2.30 -9.18
CA ASP A 266 -0.85 -3.04 -9.78
C ASP A 266 -0.28 -4.00 -8.73
N GLU A 267 -0.58 -5.29 -8.86
CA GLU A 267 -0.18 -6.34 -7.91
C GLU A 267 1.35 -6.50 -7.79
N THR A 268 2.12 -5.97 -8.75
CA THR A 268 3.58 -5.97 -8.68
C THR A 268 4.12 -4.75 -7.91
N ALA A 269 3.29 -3.74 -7.68
CA ALA A 269 3.66 -2.45 -7.10
C ALA A 269 3.73 -2.45 -5.56
N ILE A 270 4.41 -3.45 -4.98
CA ILE A 270 4.53 -3.64 -3.53
C ILE A 270 5.68 -2.86 -2.89
N ALA A 271 6.61 -2.29 -3.68
CA ALA A 271 7.80 -1.63 -3.17
C ALA A 271 7.48 -0.44 -2.24
N LYS A 272 6.46 0.36 -2.58
CA LYS A 272 6.05 1.53 -1.78
C LYS A 272 5.64 1.14 -0.37
N ALA A 273 4.95 0.01 -0.22
CA ALA A 273 4.47 -0.45 1.07
C ALA A 273 5.61 -0.79 2.04
N LEU A 274 6.78 -1.17 1.52
CA LEU A 274 7.99 -1.52 2.29
C LEU A 274 8.95 -0.33 2.45
N ALA A 275 8.96 0.59 1.49
CA ALA A 275 9.85 1.74 1.48
C ALA A 275 9.51 2.73 2.60
N SER A 276 10.53 3.42 3.11
CA SER A 276 10.34 4.54 4.04
C SER A 276 9.65 5.72 3.38
N THR A 277 9.09 6.62 4.19
CA THR A 277 8.36 7.81 3.73
C THR A 277 9.25 9.02 3.42
N THR A 278 10.57 8.84 3.47
CA THR A 278 11.54 9.94 3.34
C THR A 278 12.78 9.49 2.57
N MET A 279 13.62 10.46 2.18
CA MET A 279 14.96 10.27 1.60
C MET A 279 15.03 9.69 0.18
N TRP A 280 13.93 9.19 -0.39
CA TRP A 280 13.96 8.71 -1.77
C TRP A 280 14.07 9.89 -2.74
N MET A 281 14.94 9.73 -3.73
CA MET A 281 15.15 10.68 -4.81
C MET A 281 14.94 9.96 -6.14
N LEU A 282 14.17 10.56 -7.02
CA LEU A 282 14.07 10.09 -8.40
C LEU A 282 15.37 10.42 -9.15
N PRO A 283 15.81 9.56 -10.08
CA PRO A 283 16.89 9.89 -11.01
C PRO A 283 16.58 11.18 -11.78
N GLU A 284 17.62 11.93 -12.14
CA GLU A 284 17.46 13.17 -12.95
C GLU A 284 16.84 12.86 -14.32
N TYR A 285 17.15 11.69 -14.88
CA TYR A 285 16.63 11.23 -16.16
C TYR A 285 15.97 9.87 -15.99
N THR A 286 14.72 9.77 -16.44
CA THR A 286 13.97 8.51 -16.49
C THR A 286 13.51 8.28 -17.94
N GLU A 287 13.51 7.02 -18.38
CA GLU A 287 13.10 6.68 -19.77
C GLU A 287 11.61 6.95 -20.02
N ILE A 288 10.81 6.88 -18.95
CA ILE A 288 9.39 7.18 -18.94
C ILE A 288 9.07 8.20 -17.85
N GLU A 289 7.92 8.87 -17.98
CA GLU A 289 7.40 9.78 -16.95
C GLU A 289 7.24 9.06 -15.60
N PRO A 290 7.51 9.74 -14.47
CA PRO A 290 7.30 9.16 -13.15
C PRO A 290 5.89 8.62 -12.93
N GLN A 291 5.81 7.39 -12.42
CA GLN A 291 4.53 6.72 -12.17
C GLN A 291 4.17 6.79 -10.68
N PRO A 292 2.88 6.91 -10.30
CA PRO A 292 2.45 6.93 -8.90
C PRO A 292 2.87 5.69 -8.10
N THR A 293 3.12 4.57 -8.77
CA THR A 293 3.56 3.31 -8.18
C THR A 293 5.06 3.26 -7.88
N TRP A 294 5.84 4.23 -8.37
CA TRP A 294 7.27 4.33 -8.06
C TRP A 294 7.49 4.82 -6.63
N VAL A 295 8.51 4.27 -5.97
CA VAL A 295 8.81 4.57 -4.56
C VAL A 295 9.13 6.05 -4.30
N GLY A 296 9.83 6.71 -5.23
CA GLY A 296 10.26 8.10 -5.10
C GLY A 296 9.17 9.15 -5.36
N VAL A 297 7.99 8.74 -5.83
CA VAL A 297 6.84 9.63 -6.07
C VAL A 297 5.95 9.65 -4.82
N GLU A 298 5.48 10.80 -4.35
CA GLU A 298 4.52 10.90 -3.20
C GLU A 298 4.91 10.03 -2.00
N MET A 299 6.16 10.17 -1.54
CA MET A 299 6.78 9.29 -0.53
C MET A 299 6.01 9.23 0.78
N GLU A 300 5.23 10.25 1.12
CA GLU A 300 4.36 10.27 2.30
C GLU A 300 3.31 9.14 2.29
N LYS A 301 3.04 8.53 1.14
CA LYS A 301 2.17 7.37 0.96
C LYS A 301 2.90 6.02 1.09
N ASN A 302 4.22 6.04 1.25
CA ASN A 302 5.00 4.83 1.44
C ASN A 302 4.80 4.24 2.84
N ASN A 303 5.40 3.08 3.07
CA ASN A 303 5.54 2.43 4.37
C ASN A 303 4.24 1.91 5.01
N ALA A 304 3.26 1.49 4.21
CA ALA A 304 2.03 0.88 4.71
C ALA A 304 2.30 -0.34 5.63
N THR A 305 3.43 -1.03 5.44
CA THR A 305 3.85 -2.18 6.26
C THR A 305 4.52 -1.80 7.57
N LEU A 306 4.89 -0.55 7.80
CA LEU A 306 5.79 -0.14 8.89
C LEU A 306 7.21 -0.75 8.83
N PHE A 307 7.56 -1.45 7.75
CA PHE A 307 8.87 -2.07 7.55
C PHE A 307 10.00 -1.03 7.50
N ASN A 308 9.75 0.16 6.93
CA ASN A 308 10.66 1.31 6.91
C ASN A 308 11.99 1.06 6.17
N GLY A 309 11.91 0.73 4.89
CA GLY A 309 13.06 0.56 4.01
C GLY A 309 13.74 1.89 3.66
N LEU A 310 14.93 2.16 4.22
CA LEU A 310 15.66 3.41 3.96
C LEU A 310 16.52 3.31 2.69
N PRO A 311 16.49 4.32 1.80
CA PRO A 311 17.25 4.30 0.54
C PRO A 311 18.72 4.66 0.75
N ILE A 312 19.45 3.80 1.44
CA ILE A 312 20.83 4.08 1.86
C ILE A 312 21.88 3.45 0.95
N GLY A 313 21.48 2.91 -0.19
CA GLY A 313 22.38 2.34 -1.18
C GLY A 313 23.20 1.17 -0.65
N PHE A 314 24.40 1.02 -1.20
CA PHE A 314 25.37 0.00 -0.78
C PHE A 314 26.80 0.52 -0.92
N ARG A 315 27.72 -0.13 -0.21
CA ARG A 315 29.16 0.12 -0.36
C ARG A 315 29.72 -0.81 -1.42
N ALA A 316 30.19 -0.27 -2.53
CA ALA A 316 30.77 -1.05 -3.62
C ALA A 316 32.08 -1.75 -3.18
N CYS A 317 32.40 -2.85 -3.86
CA CYS A 317 33.65 -3.60 -3.65
C CYS A 317 34.58 -3.53 -4.87
N ALA A 318 34.20 -2.77 -5.89
CA ALA A 318 34.96 -2.52 -7.11
C ALA A 318 34.34 -1.33 -7.85
N GLY A 319 35.11 -0.70 -8.73
CA GLY A 319 34.68 0.46 -9.51
C GLY A 319 35.30 1.76 -8.98
N ASP A 320 34.86 2.88 -9.57
CA ASP A 320 35.41 4.21 -9.28
C ASP A 320 34.71 4.93 -8.11
N GLU A 321 33.54 4.44 -7.68
CA GLU A 321 32.75 5.01 -6.59
C GLU A 321 32.55 3.99 -5.46
N ASP A 322 32.91 4.37 -4.23
CA ASP A 322 32.80 3.49 -3.06
C ASP A 322 31.36 3.33 -2.56
N TRP A 323 30.52 4.34 -2.76
CA TRP A 323 29.15 4.38 -2.23
C TRP A 323 28.16 4.67 -3.35
N MET A 324 27.31 3.69 -3.65
CA MET A 324 26.45 3.72 -4.81
C MET A 324 24.98 3.77 -4.41
N HIS A 325 24.19 4.46 -5.23
CA HIS A 325 22.72 4.52 -5.16
C HIS A 325 22.15 5.03 -3.82
N THR A 326 22.90 5.84 -3.08
CA THR A 326 22.37 6.55 -1.91
C THR A 326 21.22 7.46 -2.33
N CYS A 327 20.12 7.43 -1.58
CA CYS A 327 18.83 8.04 -1.90
C CYS A 327 18.06 7.43 -3.08
N TYR A 328 18.66 6.52 -3.86
CA TYR A 328 18.01 5.90 -5.02
C TYR A 328 17.59 4.46 -4.78
N SER A 329 18.21 3.76 -3.83
CA SER A 329 17.87 2.36 -3.56
C SER A 329 18.06 1.95 -2.11
N ALA A 330 17.27 0.96 -1.69
CA ALA A 330 17.47 0.24 -0.45
C ALA A 330 17.80 -1.23 -0.77
N GLY A 331 18.55 -1.89 0.10
CA GLY A 331 18.79 -3.32 -0.03
C GLY A 331 19.30 -3.97 1.23
N TRP A 332 19.16 -5.30 1.29
CA TRP A 332 19.57 -6.12 2.42
C TRP A 332 20.09 -7.47 1.94
N TRP A 333 21.01 -8.06 2.72
CA TRP A 333 21.43 -9.43 2.49
C TRP A 333 20.31 -10.44 2.77
N SER A 334 20.29 -11.49 1.95
CA SER A 334 19.60 -12.74 2.22
C SER A 334 20.58 -13.79 2.74
N SER A 335 20.10 -14.75 3.54
CA SER A 335 20.88 -15.95 3.91
C SER A 335 20.90 -17.03 2.82
N THR A 336 20.52 -16.68 1.59
CA THR A 336 20.52 -17.57 0.42
C THR A 336 21.67 -17.21 -0.53
N ALA A 337 22.37 -18.23 -1.02
CA ALA A 337 23.45 -18.10 -2.01
C ALA A 337 22.89 -17.83 -3.42
N GLY A 338 23.69 -17.17 -4.25
CA GLY A 338 23.38 -16.85 -5.64
C GLY A 338 23.16 -18.11 -6.49
N VAL A 339 22.32 -17.96 -7.52
CA VAL A 339 21.91 -19.03 -8.42
C VAL A 339 22.34 -18.71 -9.86
N GLN A 340 22.12 -17.46 -10.31
CA GLN A 340 22.39 -17.03 -11.67
C GLN A 340 23.88 -16.73 -11.91
N MET A 341 24.51 -16.02 -10.98
CA MET A 341 25.93 -15.65 -11.05
C MET A 341 26.81 -16.72 -10.41
N GLY A 342 26.24 -17.58 -9.56
CA GLY A 342 26.90 -18.70 -8.92
C GLY A 342 26.77 -18.70 -7.39
N PRO A 343 26.98 -19.84 -6.72
CA PRO A 343 26.82 -19.97 -5.27
C PRO A 343 27.86 -19.18 -4.46
N GLU A 344 28.91 -18.67 -5.10
CA GLU A 344 29.87 -17.73 -4.50
C GLU A 344 29.31 -16.31 -4.36
N PHE A 345 28.20 -15.96 -5.02
CA PHE A 345 27.53 -14.68 -4.87
C PHE A 345 26.46 -14.76 -3.76
N GLY A 346 26.10 -13.62 -3.18
CA GLY A 346 25.00 -13.54 -2.21
C GLY A 346 23.73 -13.02 -2.85
N ILE A 347 22.58 -13.59 -2.50
CA ILE A 347 21.30 -12.99 -2.85
C ILE A 347 21.08 -11.76 -1.98
N THR A 348 20.56 -10.73 -2.63
CA THR A 348 20.14 -9.47 -2.03
C THR A 348 18.71 -9.20 -2.42
N VAL A 349 18.00 -8.52 -1.53
CA VAL A 349 16.69 -7.94 -1.85
C VAL A 349 16.82 -6.44 -1.99
N ARG A 350 16.08 -5.84 -2.91
CA ARG A 350 16.30 -4.47 -3.38
C ARG A 350 14.99 -3.75 -3.67
N LEU A 351 15.00 -2.45 -3.35
CA LEU A 351 14.01 -1.45 -3.74
C LEU A 351 14.73 -0.33 -4.49
N TRP A 352 14.08 0.29 -5.48
CA TRP A 352 14.59 1.46 -6.21
C TRP A 352 13.55 2.57 -6.22
N SER A 353 14.00 3.83 -6.29
CA SER A 353 13.14 5.00 -6.29
C SER A 353 12.24 5.07 -7.53
N ASP A 354 12.68 4.55 -8.66
CA ASP A 354 12.01 4.58 -9.97
C ASP A 354 11.40 3.22 -10.37
N LEU A 355 11.27 2.29 -9.43
CA LEU A 355 10.63 1.00 -9.64
C LEU A 355 9.52 0.75 -8.63
N HIS A 356 8.50 0.03 -9.08
CA HIS A 356 7.35 -0.37 -8.26
C HIS A 356 7.53 -1.76 -7.63
N THR A 357 8.43 -2.59 -8.17
CA THR A 357 8.66 -3.96 -7.74
C THR A 357 9.66 -4.06 -6.58
N PHE A 358 9.39 -4.94 -5.62
CA PHE A 358 10.39 -5.39 -4.64
C PHE A 358 11.12 -6.62 -5.18
N VAL A 359 12.41 -6.47 -5.51
CA VAL A 359 13.20 -7.53 -6.13
C VAL A 359 13.86 -8.38 -5.05
N THR A 360 13.66 -9.69 -5.09
CA THR A 360 14.14 -10.63 -4.06
C THR A 360 15.24 -11.58 -4.54
N ASN A 361 15.76 -11.38 -5.76
CA ASN A 361 16.70 -12.28 -6.42
C ASN A 361 17.88 -11.55 -7.08
N ALA A 362 18.20 -10.33 -6.66
CA ALA A 362 19.40 -9.65 -7.14
C ALA A 362 20.64 -10.31 -6.53
N GLU A 363 21.72 -10.47 -7.29
CA GLU A 363 22.94 -11.16 -6.83
C GLU A 363 24.14 -10.23 -6.83
N PHE A 364 24.80 -10.10 -5.68
CA PHE A 364 25.94 -9.22 -5.49
C PHE A 364 27.21 -9.98 -5.12
N ASN A 365 28.36 -9.40 -5.48
CA ASN A 365 29.65 -9.91 -5.06
C ASN A 365 29.72 -9.91 -3.52
N PRO A 366 30.30 -10.95 -2.89
CA PRO A 366 30.39 -11.05 -1.43
C PRO A 366 31.07 -9.87 -0.74
N GLY A 367 31.91 -9.11 -1.44
CA GLY A 367 32.62 -7.97 -0.89
C GLY A 367 31.78 -6.71 -0.74
N VAL A 368 30.60 -6.64 -1.38
CA VAL A 368 29.70 -5.48 -1.28
C VAL A 368 29.23 -5.30 0.16
N GLY A 369 29.26 -4.08 0.68
CA GLY A 369 28.65 -3.77 1.97
C GLY A 369 27.16 -3.50 1.83
N LEU A 370 26.32 -4.28 2.50
CA LEU A 370 24.88 -4.06 2.58
C LEU A 370 24.39 -4.13 4.04
N PRO A 371 23.30 -3.42 4.38
CA PRO A 371 22.62 -3.59 5.66
C PRO A 371 22.08 -5.01 5.85
N VAL A 372 21.86 -5.38 7.11
CA VAL A 372 21.13 -6.59 7.50
C VAL A 372 19.87 -6.18 8.26
N ARG A 373 18.78 -6.91 8.01
CA ARG A 373 17.52 -6.79 8.73
C ARG A 373 17.09 -8.17 9.17
N CYS A 374 16.96 -8.36 10.49
CA CYS A 374 16.74 -9.68 11.05
C CYS A 374 15.25 -9.99 11.19
N ILE A 375 14.92 -11.27 11.14
CA ILE A 375 13.61 -11.84 11.44
C ILE A 375 13.74 -12.76 12.67
N LYS A 376 12.71 -12.84 13.49
CA LYS A 376 12.70 -13.69 14.70
C LYS A 376 12.51 -15.17 14.34
N ASP A 377 13.17 -16.07 15.08
CA ASP A 377 13.08 -17.53 14.91
C ASP A 377 11.71 -18.13 15.20
#